data_AF-A0A954AC06-F1
#
_entry.id   AF-A0A954AC06-F1
#
_cell.length_a   1.000
_cell.length_b   1.000
_cell.length_c   1.000
_cell.angle_alpha   90.00
_cell.angle_beta   90.00
_cell.angle_gamma   90.00
#
_symmetry.space_group_name_H-M   'P 1'
#
loop_
_entity.id
_entity.type
_entity.pdbx_description
1 polymer ?
#
loop_
_entity_poly.entity_id
_entity_poly.type
_entity_poly.pdbx_seq_one_letter_code
_entity_poly.pdbx_strand_id
1 'polypeptide(L)'
;MAVAHDPNLLVIDGLAPIGEAAALGGGAGPEFFSPTLLSDGWTVEVLFSLAEDVTLLLDDQEHWIRSTYSTNPATFPVGECIATMLEWSTSLGVPNKVESLSGFDNFPATLDGLVVLEPTEAFFRRGDCNGDGLRDLGDAIFHLEALFGSGADPNCDDACDHNDDGAIDIGDAVFLLTFLFQSGTEPPAPGGVCGTDPTADGLNCVQPGGCP
;
A
#
# COMPACT_ATOMS: atom_id res chain seq x y z
N MET A 1 17.26 9.73 12.94
CA MET A 1 16.16 9.07 13.68
C MET A 1 15.78 7.77 12.97
N ALA A 2 15.23 6.79 13.69
CA ALA A 2 14.95 5.46 13.19
C ALA A 2 13.70 4.84 13.83
N VAL A 3 12.89 4.17 12.99
CA VAL A 3 11.70 3.43 13.40
C VAL A 3 11.76 2.03 12.78
N ALA A 4 11.55 1.01 13.60
CA ALA A 4 11.46 -0.39 13.19
C ALA A 4 10.00 -0.80 12.96
N HIS A 5 9.80 -1.80 12.11
CA HIS A 5 8.51 -2.46 11.86
C HIS A 5 8.72 -3.97 11.67
N ASP A 6 7.63 -4.76 11.77
CA ASP A 6 7.68 -6.18 11.43
C ASP A 6 7.77 -6.36 9.91
N PRO A 7 8.92 -6.86 9.38
CA PRO A 7 9.14 -7.04 7.94
C PRO A 7 8.22 -8.10 7.30
N ASN A 8 7.57 -8.95 8.10
CA ASN A 8 6.63 -9.94 7.57
C ASN A 8 5.27 -9.30 7.27
N LEU A 9 4.92 -8.21 7.96
CA LEU A 9 3.60 -7.59 7.88
C LEU A 9 3.60 -6.30 7.07
N LEU A 10 4.65 -5.48 7.21
CA LEU A 10 4.72 -4.15 6.63
C LEU A 10 5.96 -4.02 5.74
N VAL A 11 5.81 -3.20 4.69
CA VAL A 11 6.90 -2.77 3.80
C VAL A 11 6.87 -1.24 3.78
N ILE A 12 8.02 -0.62 4.01
CA ILE A 12 8.15 0.84 3.92
C ILE A 12 8.28 1.28 2.46
N ASP A 13 7.36 2.12 1.99
CA ASP A 13 7.33 2.59 0.59
C ASP A 13 8.04 3.94 0.42
N GLY A 14 8.05 4.76 1.47
CA GLY A 14 8.59 6.10 1.36
C GLY A 14 8.62 6.88 2.66
N LEU A 15 9.49 7.88 2.66
CA LEU A 15 9.62 8.84 3.75
C LEU A 15 9.72 10.25 3.15
N ALA A 16 8.96 11.21 3.68
CA ALA A 16 8.94 12.57 3.16
C ALA A 16 8.80 13.61 4.27
N PRO A 17 9.43 14.80 4.15
CA PRO A 17 9.11 15.92 5.01
C PRO A 17 7.67 16.38 4.75
N ILE A 18 6.96 16.79 5.80
CA ILE A 18 5.60 17.31 5.74
C ILE A 18 5.44 18.52 6.66
N GLY A 19 4.30 19.21 6.59
CA GLY A 19 4.00 20.33 7.48
C GLY A 19 5.03 21.45 7.37
N GLU A 20 5.43 22.00 8.51
CA GLU A 20 6.48 23.02 8.58
C GLU A 20 7.81 22.57 7.96
N ALA A 21 8.18 21.29 8.11
CA ALA A 21 9.41 20.75 7.54
C ALA A 21 9.46 20.91 6.01
N ALA A 22 8.33 20.64 5.34
CA ALA A 22 8.21 20.80 3.89
C ALA A 22 8.16 22.27 3.45
N ALA A 23 7.71 23.17 4.33
CA ALA A 23 7.60 24.60 4.04
C ALA A 23 8.94 25.36 4.14
N LEU A 24 9.97 24.74 4.74
CA LEU A 24 11.31 25.32 4.85
C LEU A 24 11.90 25.68 3.48
N GLY A 25 12.82 26.66 3.48
CA GLY A 25 13.45 27.15 2.25
C GLY A 25 12.49 27.74 1.22
N GLY A 26 11.30 28.19 1.65
CA GLY A 26 10.24 28.65 0.73
C GLY A 26 9.53 27.52 0.00
N GLY A 27 9.41 26.34 0.62
CA GLY A 27 8.81 25.14 0.03
C GLY A 27 9.81 24.18 -0.63
N ALA A 28 11.11 24.44 -0.51
CA ALA A 28 12.16 23.51 -0.93
C ALA A 28 12.35 22.35 0.05
N GLY A 29 11.81 22.48 1.28
CA GLY A 29 12.01 21.54 2.36
C GLY A 29 13.29 21.82 3.15
N PRO A 30 13.71 20.88 4.02
CA PRO A 30 14.95 21.00 4.79
C PRO A 30 16.18 21.02 3.86
N GLU A 31 17.27 21.67 4.30
CA GLU A 31 18.54 21.74 3.55
C GLU A 31 19.15 20.37 3.26
N PHE A 32 18.89 19.37 4.12
CA PHE A 32 19.25 17.98 3.89
C PHE A 32 18.13 17.05 4.37
N PHE A 33 17.82 16.05 3.56
CA PHE A 33 16.90 14.97 3.91
C PHE A 33 17.40 13.68 3.26
N SER A 34 17.90 12.74 4.08
CA SER A 34 18.51 11.51 3.60
C SER A 34 17.85 10.29 4.25
N PRO A 35 16.74 9.79 3.67
CA PRO A 35 16.07 8.59 4.14
C PRO A 35 16.80 7.33 3.67
N THR A 36 16.85 6.31 4.52
CA THR A 36 17.25 4.95 4.16
C THR A 36 16.12 4.01 4.52
N LEU A 37 15.56 3.34 3.51
CA LEU A 37 14.51 2.34 3.67
C LEU A 37 15.15 0.97 3.86
N LEU A 38 14.80 0.30 4.96
CA LEU A 38 15.31 -1.03 5.32
C LEU A 38 14.16 -2.02 5.28
N SER A 39 14.47 -3.32 5.24
CA SER A 39 13.45 -4.36 5.26
C SER A 39 12.64 -4.37 6.56
N ASP A 40 13.26 -3.99 7.68
CA ASP A 40 12.71 -4.04 9.04
C ASP A 40 12.56 -2.65 9.68
N GLY A 41 12.62 -1.59 8.88
CA GLY A 41 12.53 -0.23 9.38
C GLY A 41 12.89 0.85 8.38
N TRP A 42 13.11 2.04 8.90
CA TRP A 42 13.74 3.11 8.15
C TRP A 42 14.58 3.97 9.08
N THR A 43 15.56 4.66 8.48
CA THR A 43 16.33 5.70 9.14
C THR A 43 16.26 6.98 8.33
N VAL A 44 16.41 8.13 8.98
CA VAL A 44 16.54 9.41 8.28
C VAL A 44 17.45 10.35 9.04
N GLU A 45 18.28 11.04 8.28
CA GLU A 45 19.04 12.19 8.71
C GLU A 45 18.45 13.45 8.08
N VAL A 46 18.19 14.47 8.90
CA VAL A 46 17.56 15.72 8.47
C VAL A 46 18.39 16.88 8.99
N LEU A 47 18.74 17.80 8.10
CA LEU A 47 19.34 19.08 8.44
C LEU A 47 18.37 20.18 8.04
N PHE A 48 17.83 20.89 9.02
CA PHE A 48 16.81 21.90 8.77
C PHE A 48 17.40 23.22 8.25
N SER A 49 18.46 23.74 8.89
CA SER A 49 19.19 24.93 8.45
C SER A 49 20.62 24.94 9.03
N LEU A 50 21.61 25.25 8.20
CA LEU A 50 22.99 25.55 8.58
C LEU A 50 23.22 27.03 8.89
N ALA A 51 22.32 27.91 8.45
CA ALA A 51 22.47 29.36 8.54
C ALA A 51 21.97 29.96 9.86
N GLU A 52 21.44 29.13 10.77
CA GLU A 52 20.83 29.53 12.07
C GLU A 52 19.71 30.57 11.95
N ASP A 53 19.06 30.65 10.79
CA ASP A 53 18.00 31.63 10.48
C ASP A 53 16.59 31.12 10.76
N VAL A 54 16.45 29.86 11.17
CA VAL A 54 15.17 29.20 11.46
C VAL A 54 15.09 28.81 12.92
N THR A 55 14.02 29.23 13.60
CA THR A 55 13.63 28.68 14.90
C THR A 55 12.52 27.65 14.67
N LEU A 56 12.79 26.40 15.01
CA LEU A 56 11.81 25.31 14.90
C LEU A 56 11.08 25.17 16.24
N LEU A 57 9.74 25.13 16.19
CA LEU A 57 8.93 24.85 17.37
C LEU A 57 8.50 23.40 17.29
N LEU A 58 9.16 22.56 18.09
CA LEU A 58 8.86 21.13 18.18
C LEU A 58 7.85 20.91 19.31
N ASP A 59 6.57 21.13 19.03
CA ASP A 59 5.48 20.77 19.93
C ASP A 59 4.76 19.49 19.46
N ASP A 60 3.75 19.07 20.22
CA ASP A 60 2.99 17.84 19.97
C ASP A 60 1.89 18.00 18.92
N GLN A 61 1.70 19.18 18.34
CA GLN A 61 0.67 19.46 17.34
C GLN A 61 1.20 19.36 15.90
N GLU A 62 2.51 19.48 15.70
CA GLU A 62 3.11 19.52 14.36
C GLU A 62 3.76 18.20 13.95
N HIS A 63 3.45 17.74 12.73
CA HIS A 63 4.06 16.55 12.14
C HIS A 63 5.11 16.96 11.10
N TRP A 64 6.34 16.46 11.27
CA TRP A 64 7.49 16.87 10.47
C TRP A 64 7.86 15.89 9.36
N ILE A 65 7.57 14.60 9.56
CA ILE A 65 7.95 13.53 8.65
C ILE A 65 6.77 12.56 8.51
N ARG A 66 6.51 12.13 7.28
CA ARG A 66 5.56 11.07 6.96
C ARG A 66 6.30 9.85 6.46
N SER A 67 6.00 8.70 7.06
CA SER A 67 6.31 7.38 6.53
C SER A 67 5.06 6.78 5.87
N THR A 68 5.21 6.22 4.68
CA THR A 68 4.15 5.51 3.95
C THR A 68 4.50 4.04 3.90
N TYR A 69 3.53 3.18 4.20
CA TYR A 69 3.70 1.73 4.25
C TYR A 69 2.65 1.02 3.39
N SER A 70 3.05 -0.13 2.87
CA SER A 70 2.19 -1.15 2.28
C SER A 70 2.19 -2.39 3.18
N THR A 71 1.13 -3.19 3.12
CA THR A 71 1.05 -4.48 3.83
C THR A 71 1.56 -5.61 2.93
N ASN A 72 2.04 -6.70 3.53
CA ASN A 72 2.35 -7.93 2.79
C ASN A 72 1.11 -8.83 2.66
N PRO A 73 0.44 -8.90 1.49
CA PRO A 73 -0.90 -9.49 1.36
C PRO A 73 -0.99 -10.96 1.82
N ALA A 74 0.07 -11.75 1.60
CA ALA A 74 0.10 -13.18 1.89
C ALA A 74 0.07 -13.52 3.39
N THR A 75 0.10 -12.53 4.28
CA THR A 75 0.24 -12.73 5.74
C THR A 75 -1.07 -12.55 6.50
N PHE A 76 -2.13 -12.08 5.84
CA PHE A 76 -3.34 -11.61 6.50
C PHE A 76 -4.53 -12.54 6.27
N PRO A 77 -4.91 -13.40 7.24
CA PRO A 77 -6.18 -14.09 7.19
C PRO A 77 -7.32 -13.07 7.35
N VAL A 78 -8.29 -13.16 6.44
CA VAL A 78 -9.51 -12.36 6.48
C VAL A 78 -10.24 -12.55 7.82
N GLY A 79 -10.75 -11.45 8.37
CA GLY A 79 -11.65 -11.48 9.53
C GLY A 79 -10.96 -11.60 10.88
N GLU A 80 -9.63 -11.68 10.93
CA GLU A 80 -8.85 -11.59 12.17
C GLU A 80 -8.01 -10.31 12.20
N CYS A 81 -8.20 -9.48 13.22
CA CYS A 81 -7.39 -8.29 13.43
C CYS A 81 -5.94 -8.70 13.75
N ILE A 82 -4.98 -8.12 13.04
CA ILE A 82 -3.55 -8.27 13.32
C ILE A 82 -3.01 -6.96 13.86
N ALA A 83 -2.35 -7.01 15.01
CA ALA A 83 -1.69 -5.88 15.62
C ALA A 83 -0.17 -5.97 15.40
N THR A 84 0.45 -4.87 14.99
CA THR A 84 1.91 -4.72 14.89
C THR A 84 2.35 -3.36 15.43
N MET A 85 3.60 -3.24 15.81
CA MET A 85 4.17 -2.01 16.36
C MET A 85 5.07 -1.31 15.33
N LEU A 86 5.06 0.02 15.38
CA LEU A 86 6.11 0.88 14.86
C LEU A 86 6.93 1.37 16.03
N GLU A 87 8.16 0.89 16.16
CA GLU A 87 8.96 1.08 17.37
C GLU A 87 10.12 2.03 17.11
N TRP A 88 10.32 3.02 17.97
CA TRP A 88 11.52 3.85 17.89
C TRP A 88 12.74 3.02 18.23
N SER A 89 13.66 2.88 17.26
CA SER A 89 14.78 1.96 17.39
C SER A 89 16.11 2.69 17.49
N THR A 90 17.04 2.10 18.25
CA THR A 90 18.46 2.45 18.26
C THR A 90 19.34 1.38 17.61
N SER A 91 18.76 0.23 17.24
CA SER A 91 19.47 -0.90 16.62
C SER A 91 19.62 -0.75 15.11
N LEU A 92 18.85 0.12 14.46
CA LEU A 92 18.89 0.37 13.01
C LEU A 92 20.04 1.29 12.56
N GLY A 93 21.00 1.57 13.45
CA GLY A 93 22.28 2.21 13.07
C GLY A 93 22.32 3.73 13.18
N VAL A 94 21.23 4.40 13.56
CA VAL A 94 21.24 5.85 13.89
C VAL A 94 20.56 6.12 15.24
N PRO A 95 21.07 7.07 16.05
CA PRO A 95 20.39 7.49 17.27
C PRO A 95 19.15 8.35 16.97
N ASN A 96 18.17 8.29 17.87
CA ASN A 96 17.02 9.20 17.90
C ASN A 96 17.40 10.45 18.70
N LYS A 97 17.99 11.44 18.02
CA LYS A 97 18.36 12.73 18.62
C LYS A 97 18.14 13.89 17.65
N VAL A 98 18.00 15.07 18.25
CA VAL A 98 17.99 16.37 17.57
C VAL A 98 19.23 17.13 18.03
N GLU A 99 20.08 17.49 17.10
CA GLU A 99 21.28 18.27 17.37
C GLU A 99 21.02 19.74 17.07
N SER A 100 21.49 20.63 17.94
CA SER A 100 21.60 22.05 17.65
C SER A 100 23.04 22.41 17.32
N LEU A 101 23.25 23.36 16.42
CA LEU A 101 24.57 23.96 16.13
C LEU A 101 25.28 24.51 17.39
N SER A 102 24.52 24.80 18.45
CA SER A 102 25.05 25.14 19.78
C SER A 102 25.74 23.98 20.52
N GLY A 103 25.75 22.77 19.94
CA GLY A 103 26.47 21.60 20.44
C GLY A 103 25.75 20.79 21.52
N PHE A 104 24.44 20.98 21.67
CA PHE A 104 23.61 20.22 22.61
C PHE A 104 22.79 19.15 21.88
N ASP A 105 23.00 17.90 22.29
CA ASP A 105 22.18 16.76 21.89
C ASP A 105 20.89 16.77 22.72
N ASN A 106 19.74 16.87 22.03
CA ASN A 106 18.43 16.66 22.64
C ASN A 106 17.92 15.27 22.24
N PHE A 107 17.62 14.44 23.22
CA PHE A 107 17.00 13.14 23.01
C PHE A 107 15.50 13.27 23.24
N PRO A 108 14.67 13.28 22.19
CA PRO A 108 13.23 13.37 22.35
C PRO A 108 12.69 12.15 23.09
N ALA A 109 11.60 12.33 23.84
CA ALA A 109 10.83 11.21 24.33
C ALA A 109 10.23 10.46 23.13
N THR A 110 10.45 9.16 23.07
CA THR A 110 9.94 8.30 22.01
C THR A 110 8.68 7.58 22.49
N LEU A 111 7.64 7.57 21.65
CA LEU A 111 6.42 6.81 21.87
C LEU A 111 6.19 5.92 20.67
N ASP A 112 6.11 4.61 20.92
CA ASP A 112 5.87 3.62 19.88
C ASP A 112 4.42 3.70 19.38
N GLY A 113 4.24 3.43 18.09
CA GLY A 113 2.93 3.41 17.44
C GLY A 113 2.37 2.00 17.38
N LEU A 114 1.07 1.85 17.69
CA LEU A 114 0.33 0.62 17.43
C LEU A 114 -0.40 0.75 16.09
N VAL A 115 -0.21 -0.22 15.21
CA VAL A 115 -0.95 -0.38 13.97
C VAL A 115 -1.84 -1.61 14.10
N VAL A 116 -3.15 -1.42 13.94
CA VAL A 116 -4.13 -2.52 13.89
C VAL A 116 -4.62 -2.63 12.47
N LEU A 117 -4.40 -3.80 11.87
CA LEU A 117 -4.81 -4.16 10.53
C LEU A 117 -6.05 -5.05 10.63
N GLU A 118 -7.09 -4.70 9.89
CA GLU A 118 -8.35 -5.45 9.82
C GLU A 118 -8.52 -5.96 8.38
N PRO A 119 -8.03 -7.17 8.06
CA PRO A 119 -8.10 -7.70 6.71
C PRO A 119 -9.57 -8.00 6.38
N THR A 120 -10.07 -7.34 5.34
CA THR A 120 -11.41 -7.58 4.79
C THR A 120 -11.31 -8.36 3.50
N GLU A 121 -12.29 -9.22 3.21
CA GLU A 121 -12.41 -9.77 1.86
C GLU A 121 -12.58 -8.62 0.87
N ALA A 122 -11.88 -8.71 -0.25
CA ALA A 122 -12.05 -7.73 -1.29
C ALA A 122 -13.46 -7.86 -1.88
N PHE A 123 -14.08 -6.71 -2.10
CA PHE A 123 -15.36 -6.63 -2.76
C PHE A 123 -15.11 -6.36 -4.24
N PHE A 124 -15.57 -7.25 -5.11
CA PHE A 124 -15.34 -7.16 -6.55
C PHE A 124 -16.55 -7.68 -7.33
N ARG A 125 -16.50 -7.53 -8.65
CA ARG A 125 -17.47 -8.10 -9.56
C ARG A 125 -16.78 -9.05 -10.53
N ARG A 126 -17.17 -10.33 -10.53
CA ARG A 126 -16.55 -11.33 -11.40
C ARG A 126 -16.79 -10.98 -12.88
N GLY A 127 -15.69 -10.83 -13.60
CA GLY A 127 -15.61 -10.40 -14.98
C GLY A 127 -15.42 -8.89 -15.22
N ASP A 128 -15.23 -8.08 -14.18
CA ASP A 128 -14.72 -6.70 -14.25
C ASP A 128 -13.21 -6.71 -13.99
N CYS A 129 -12.47 -7.32 -14.93
CA CYS A 129 -11.03 -7.60 -14.80
C CYS A 129 -10.19 -6.32 -14.87
N ASN A 130 -10.66 -5.29 -15.59
CA ASN A 130 -9.97 -4.00 -15.66
C ASN A 130 -10.35 -3.06 -14.49
N GLY A 131 -11.36 -3.40 -13.69
CA GLY A 131 -11.79 -2.70 -12.48
C GLY A 131 -12.50 -1.37 -12.74
N ASP A 132 -13.08 -1.17 -13.92
CA ASP A 132 -13.76 0.08 -14.30
C ASP A 132 -15.24 0.15 -13.88
N GLY A 133 -15.76 -0.93 -13.27
CA GLY A 133 -17.13 -1.04 -12.78
C GLY A 133 -18.10 -1.59 -13.82
N LEU A 134 -17.65 -1.81 -15.06
CA LEU A 134 -18.40 -2.43 -16.12
C LEU A 134 -17.90 -3.86 -16.35
N ARG A 135 -18.75 -4.67 -17.00
CA ARG A 135 -18.36 -5.99 -17.48
C ARG A 135 -18.61 -6.02 -18.97
N ASP A 136 -17.59 -5.77 -19.75
CA ASP A 136 -17.66 -5.61 -21.19
C ASP A 136 -16.42 -6.14 -21.93
N LEU A 137 -16.24 -5.72 -23.19
CA LEU A 137 -15.13 -6.18 -24.02
C LEU A 137 -13.76 -5.70 -23.51
N GLY A 138 -13.73 -4.58 -22.80
CA GLY A 138 -12.53 -4.02 -22.19
C GLY A 138 -11.87 -4.99 -21.22
N ASP A 139 -12.66 -5.73 -20.45
CA ASP A 139 -12.18 -6.75 -19.50
C ASP A 139 -11.46 -7.90 -20.21
N ALA A 140 -12.06 -8.44 -21.27
CA ALA A 140 -11.45 -9.51 -22.06
C ALA A 140 -10.16 -9.06 -22.75
N ILE A 141 -10.10 -7.80 -23.22
CA ILE A 141 -8.88 -7.23 -23.82
C ILE A 141 -7.80 -7.08 -22.76
N PHE A 142 -8.13 -6.48 -21.62
CA PHE A 142 -7.21 -6.28 -20.51
C PHE A 142 -6.61 -7.62 -20.03
N HIS A 143 -7.45 -8.64 -19.84
CA HIS A 143 -7.03 -9.99 -19.46
C HIS A 143 -6.04 -10.61 -20.45
N LEU A 144 -6.32 -10.51 -21.75
CA LEU A 144 -5.43 -11.04 -22.79
C LEU A 144 -4.11 -10.25 -22.90
N GLU A 145 -4.15 -8.95 -22.68
CA GLU A 145 -2.94 -8.11 -22.61
C GLU A 145 -2.09 -8.43 -21.38
N ALA A 146 -2.69 -8.77 -20.24
CA ALA A 146 -1.98 -9.25 -19.07
C ALA A 146 -1.32 -10.62 -19.31
N LEU A 147 -2.03 -11.56 -19.95
CA LEU A 147 -1.50 -12.91 -20.22
C LEU A 147 -0.39 -12.97 -21.28
N PHE A 148 -0.53 -12.20 -22.37
CA PHE A 148 0.31 -12.38 -23.56
C PHE A 148 1.00 -11.09 -24.04
N GLY A 149 0.59 -9.95 -23.50
CA GLY A 149 1.08 -8.65 -23.91
C GLY A 149 2.08 -8.06 -22.93
N SER A 150 2.05 -6.74 -22.87
CA SER A 150 2.72 -5.94 -21.84
C SER A 150 1.69 -5.16 -21.02
N GLY A 151 0.50 -5.76 -20.84
CA GLY A 151 -0.55 -5.22 -19.99
C GLY A 151 -0.09 -5.15 -18.53
N ALA A 152 -0.78 -4.33 -17.75
CA ALA A 152 -0.59 -4.35 -16.29
C ALA A 152 -1.19 -5.62 -15.70
N ASP A 153 -0.63 -6.07 -14.57
CA ASP A 153 -1.26 -7.12 -13.78
C ASP A 153 -2.61 -6.62 -13.23
N PRO A 154 -3.63 -7.49 -13.13
CA PRO A 154 -4.91 -7.10 -12.56
C PRO A 154 -4.79 -6.73 -11.09
N ASN A 155 -5.59 -5.74 -10.67
CA ASN A 155 -5.70 -5.40 -9.24
C ASN A 155 -6.50 -6.45 -8.45
N CYS A 156 -7.24 -7.30 -9.15
CA CYS A 156 -8.13 -8.30 -8.60
C CYS A 156 -8.09 -9.56 -9.48
N ASP A 157 -7.32 -10.56 -9.05
CA ASP A 157 -7.18 -11.82 -9.76
C ASP A 157 -8.53 -12.56 -9.84
N ASP A 158 -9.32 -12.52 -8.77
CA ASP A 158 -10.66 -13.12 -8.73
C ASP A 158 -11.64 -12.47 -9.73
N ALA A 159 -11.45 -11.18 -10.06
CA ALA A 159 -12.27 -10.53 -11.08
C ALA A 159 -11.92 -11.02 -12.49
N CYS A 160 -10.69 -11.45 -12.70
CA CYS A 160 -10.15 -11.96 -13.95
C CYS A 160 -10.29 -13.48 -14.12
N ASP A 161 -10.52 -14.23 -13.04
CA ASP A 161 -11.03 -15.59 -13.13
C ASP A 161 -12.53 -15.55 -13.43
N HIS A 162 -12.85 -15.51 -14.72
CA HIS A 162 -14.21 -15.29 -15.20
C HIS A 162 -15.07 -16.54 -15.08
N ASN A 163 -14.43 -17.71 -15.12
CA ASN A 163 -15.10 -19.01 -15.10
C ASN A 163 -15.09 -19.67 -13.69
N ASP A 164 -14.38 -19.08 -12.72
CA ASP A 164 -14.26 -19.49 -11.32
C ASP A 164 -13.64 -20.89 -11.18
N ASP A 165 -12.56 -21.16 -11.93
CA ASP A 165 -11.84 -22.43 -11.90
C ASP A 165 -10.50 -22.39 -11.12
N GLY A 166 -10.15 -21.22 -10.58
CA GLY A 166 -8.97 -20.98 -9.76
C GLY A 166 -7.69 -20.79 -10.56
N ALA A 167 -7.78 -20.52 -11.87
CA ALA A 167 -6.65 -20.24 -12.74
C ALA A 167 -6.93 -19.07 -13.68
N ILE A 168 -6.02 -18.10 -13.73
CA ILE A 168 -6.05 -17.03 -14.73
C ILE A 168 -5.42 -17.53 -16.03
N ASP A 169 -6.24 -17.84 -17.03
CA ASP A 169 -5.79 -18.30 -18.34
C ASP A 169 -6.69 -17.85 -19.51
N ILE A 170 -6.48 -18.40 -20.71
CA ILE A 170 -7.24 -18.01 -21.90
C ILE A 170 -8.72 -18.44 -21.84
N GLY A 171 -9.04 -19.45 -21.04
CA GLY A 171 -10.38 -19.94 -20.79
C GLY A 171 -11.30 -18.86 -20.24
N ASP A 172 -10.76 -17.98 -19.39
CA ASP A 172 -11.47 -16.84 -18.82
C ASP A 172 -11.97 -15.86 -19.87
N ALA A 173 -11.06 -15.42 -20.75
CA ALA A 173 -11.39 -14.52 -21.84
C ALA A 173 -12.43 -15.15 -22.78
N VAL A 174 -12.30 -16.45 -23.07
CA VAL A 174 -13.28 -17.19 -23.87
C VAL A 174 -14.64 -17.26 -23.17
N PHE A 175 -14.65 -17.52 -21.86
CA PHE A 175 -15.86 -17.59 -21.06
C PHE A 175 -16.61 -16.25 -21.07
N LEU A 176 -15.91 -15.15 -20.77
CA LEU A 176 -16.50 -13.82 -20.77
C LEU A 176 -17.05 -13.43 -22.15
N LEU A 177 -16.28 -13.63 -23.22
CA LEU A 177 -16.73 -13.31 -24.58
C LEU A 177 -17.95 -14.16 -25.00
N THR A 178 -18.03 -15.40 -24.53
CA THR A 178 -19.19 -16.28 -24.77
C THR A 178 -20.43 -15.74 -24.04
N PHE A 179 -20.28 -15.28 -22.80
CA PHE A 179 -21.36 -14.58 -22.08
C PHE A 179 -21.82 -13.32 -22.83
N LEU A 180 -20.89 -12.45 -23.21
CA LEU A 180 -21.19 -11.16 -23.83
C LEU A 180 -21.85 -11.28 -25.21
N PHE A 181 -21.44 -12.25 -26.03
CA PHE A 181 -21.82 -12.28 -27.46
C PHE A 181 -22.59 -13.53 -27.90
N GLN A 182 -22.64 -14.59 -27.09
CA GLN A 182 -23.25 -15.87 -27.49
C GLN A 182 -24.33 -16.35 -26.52
N SER A 183 -24.85 -15.45 -25.68
CA SER A 183 -25.83 -15.79 -24.63
C SER A 183 -25.31 -16.93 -23.72
N GLY A 184 -24.01 -16.90 -23.43
CA GLY A 184 -23.39 -17.81 -22.47
C GLY A 184 -23.94 -17.62 -21.05
N THR A 185 -23.51 -18.49 -20.14
CA THR A 185 -23.81 -18.34 -18.72
C THR A 185 -23.18 -17.08 -18.15
N GLU A 186 -23.91 -16.40 -17.28
CA GLU A 186 -23.33 -15.30 -16.50
C GLU A 186 -22.15 -15.81 -15.67
N PRO A 187 -21.05 -15.02 -15.52
CA PRO A 187 -19.98 -15.34 -14.58
C PRO A 187 -20.52 -15.74 -13.21
N PRO A 188 -19.94 -16.79 -12.58
CA PRO A 188 -20.27 -17.20 -11.22
C PRO A 188 -20.22 -16.03 -10.24
N ALA A 189 -20.87 -16.16 -9.09
CA ALA A 189 -20.83 -15.12 -8.08
C ALA A 189 -19.36 -14.78 -7.73
N PRO A 190 -19.00 -13.48 -7.57
CA PRO A 190 -19.85 -12.30 -7.58
C PRO A 190 -20.04 -11.63 -8.98
N GLY A 191 -20.43 -12.38 -10.01
CA GLY A 191 -20.66 -11.83 -11.35
C GLY A 191 -21.90 -10.93 -11.49
N GLY A 192 -23.00 -11.26 -10.82
CA GLY A 192 -24.26 -10.51 -10.97
C GLY A 192 -24.27 -9.16 -10.26
N VAL A 193 -23.70 -9.14 -9.06
CA VAL A 193 -23.55 -7.96 -8.21
C VAL A 193 -22.21 -8.06 -7.50
N CYS A 194 -21.65 -6.91 -7.13
CA CYS A 194 -20.47 -6.86 -6.29
C CYS A 194 -20.65 -7.71 -5.04
N GLY A 195 -19.60 -8.45 -4.70
CA GLY A 195 -19.60 -9.45 -3.66
C GLY A 195 -18.18 -9.85 -3.28
N THR A 196 -18.07 -10.69 -2.27
CA THR A 196 -16.83 -11.40 -1.97
C THR A 196 -16.80 -12.72 -2.75
N ASP A 197 -15.63 -13.35 -2.83
CA ASP A 197 -15.48 -14.64 -3.47
C ASP A 197 -16.14 -15.75 -2.63
N PRO A 198 -17.21 -16.43 -3.10
CA PRO A 198 -17.84 -17.53 -2.38
C PRO A 198 -17.05 -18.85 -2.47
N THR A 199 -16.04 -18.92 -3.33
CA THR A 199 -15.30 -20.11 -3.78
C THR A 199 -13.80 -19.91 -3.54
N ALA A 200 -13.43 -19.82 -2.26
CA ALA A 200 -12.04 -19.61 -1.84
C ALA A 200 -11.04 -20.53 -2.56
N ASP A 201 -10.04 -19.92 -3.20
CA ASP A 201 -8.93 -20.58 -3.87
C ASP A 201 -7.59 -19.83 -3.62
N GLY A 202 -6.64 -19.89 -4.56
CA GLY A 202 -5.33 -19.26 -4.43
C GLY A 202 -5.24 -17.85 -5.01
N LEU A 203 -6.29 -17.38 -5.67
CA LEU A 203 -6.42 -16.04 -6.23
C LEU A 203 -6.92 -15.08 -5.14
N ASN A 204 -6.66 -13.79 -5.34
CA ASN A 204 -7.09 -12.74 -4.41
C ASN A 204 -7.21 -11.40 -5.13
N CYS A 205 -7.75 -10.41 -4.41
CA CYS A 205 -7.72 -9.04 -4.89
C CYS A 205 -6.93 -8.13 -3.97
N VAL A 206 -5.89 -7.54 -4.55
CA VAL A 206 -5.03 -6.54 -3.89
C VAL A 206 -5.82 -5.26 -3.63
N GLN A 207 -6.79 -4.94 -4.51
CA GLN A 207 -7.73 -3.84 -4.30
C GLN A 207 -9.16 -4.29 -4.64
N PRO A 208 -10.18 -3.72 -3.97
CA PRO A 208 -11.57 -3.87 -4.39
C PRO A 208 -11.73 -3.43 -5.86
N GLY A 209 -12.24 -4.30 -6.73
CA GLY A 209 -12.39 -4.01 -8.16
C GLY A 209 -13.73 -3.35 -8.45
N GLY A 210 -13.74 -2.18 -9.11
CA GLY A 210 -14.90 -1.52 -9.76
C GLY A 210 -16.18 -1.29 -8.94
N CYS A 211 -16.19 -1.67 -7.66
CA CYS A 211 -17.38 -1.75 -6.84
C CYS A 211 -17.56 -0.48 -5.97
N PRO A 212 -18.76 0.13 -5.95
CA PRO A 212 -19.05 1.32 -5.16
C PRO A 212 -19.15 1.08 -3.65
#